data_AF-A0A932REE7-F1
#
_entry.id   AF-A0A932REE7-F1
#
_cell.length_a   1.000
_cell.length_b   1.000
_cell.length_c   1.000
_cell.angle_alpha   90.00
_cell.angle_beta   90.00
_cell.angle_gamma   90.00
#
_symmetry.space_group_name_H-M   'P 1'
#
loop_
_entity.id
_entity.type
_entity.pdbx_description
1 polymer ?
#
loop_
_entity_poly.entity_id
_entity_poly.type
_entity_poly.pdbx_seq_one_letter_code
_entity_poly.pdbx_strand_id
1 'polypeptide(L)'
;MRIERQTREENVCMLVQPNGHYHLERIITGRPRVFEGTLEASAINELGPLLNSDQITNLKQAHIETTLASEDMDQVLLAISRPYGWQSLNFPSGKSRKPYKAAMDPLVKWLDRNKQQQNPIVGAPTNRCLPPQSAQTGGESKPNAANPYVMRIVVDHYEPLRLGTAASMNSTTSMNSTADFKVTRLCAIVYESGRYRLEKSIQEFGSPVRPEIYRDTLGKVQVDELRNILNNPKLASLPNSAAPAVFAREGELISLAVQREKGVQALSFSSFFGARTQEKGMKDNTSLAVSANVELTHPIRKWVKQNVEEHKTQQLKDVPSTVCVPSTQPE
;
A
#
# COMPACT_ATOMS: atom_id res chain seq x y z
N MET A 1 10.74 -13.89 4.15
CA MET A 1 10.30 -12.61 4.75
C MET A 1 10.56 -11.51 3.75
N ARG A 2 9.71 -10.48 3.71
CA ARG A 2 9.90 -9.26 2.92
C ARG A 2 9.89 -8.07 3.86
N ILE A 3 10.85 -7.17 3.73
CA ILE A 3 10.85 -5.88 4.42
C ILE A 3 11.08 -4.78 3.38
N GLU A 4 10.38 -3.67 3.51
CA GLU A 4 10.56 -2.48 2.70
C GLU A 4 10.56 -1.26 3.63
N ARG A 5 11.49 -0.35 3.37
CA ARG A 5 11.60 0.92 4.08
C ARG A 5 11.72 2.03 3.05
N GLN A 6 10.84 3.00 3.18
CA GLN A 6 10.79 4.16 2.31
C GLN A 6 11.08 5.41 3.14
N THR A 7 12.17 6.10 2.79
CA THR A 7 12.52 7.41 3.34
C THR A 7 12.50 8.49 2.27
N ARG A 8 12.87 9.74 2.60
CA ARG A 8 13.01 10.81 1.60
C ARG A 8 14.12 10.54 0.60
N GLU A 9 15.18 9.89 1.08
CA GLU A 9 16.43 9.71 0.37
C GLU A 9 16.45 8.42 -0.46
N GLU A 10 15.75 7.39 0.00
CA GLU A 10 15.86 6.05 -0.55
C GLU A 10 14.56 5.26 -0.34
N ASN A 11 14.16 4.48 -1.35
CA ASN A 11 13.31 3.32 -1.12
C ASN A 11 14.17 2.05 -1.21
N VAL A 12 14.11 1.21 -0.18
CA VAL A 12 14.79 -0.08 -0.16
C VAL A 12 13.79 -1.18 0.19
N CYS A 13 13.78 -2.24 -0.60
CA CYS A 13 13.10 -3.47 -0.24
C CYS A 13 14.06 -4.66 -0.27
N MET A 14 13.79 -5.66 0.56
CA MET A 14 14.51 -6.92 0.56
C MET A 14 13.53 -8.08 0.79
N LEU A 15 13.58 -9.06 -0.10
CA LEU A 15 12.94 -10.36 0.05
C LEU A 15 14.02 -11.38 0.41
N VAL A 16 13.84 -12.09 1.51
CA VAL A 16 14.73 -13.16 1.98
C VAL A 16 13.98 -14.47 2.01
N GLN A 17 14.52 -15.47 1.34
CA GLN A 17 14.02 -16.85 1.31
C GLN A 17 14.59 -17.66 2.49
N PRO A 18 13.96 -18.80 2.87
CA PRO A 18 14.42 -19.62 4.00
C PRO A 18 15.85 -20.15 3.85
N ASN A 19 16.32 -20.36 2.62
CA ASN A 19 17.69 -20.80 2.32
C ASN A 19 18.72 -19.65 2.35
N GLY A 20 18.30 -18.44 2.75
CA GLY A 20 19.16 -17.25 2.80
C GLY A 20 19.35 -16.55 1.47
N HIS A 21 18.76 -17.03 0.38
CA HIS A 21 18.75 -16.30 -0.89
C HIS A 21 17.97 -14.99 -0.72
N TYR A 22 18.52 -13.89 -1.21
CA TYR A 22 17.88 -12.59 -1.15
C TYR A 22 17.69 -11.98 -2.54
N HIS A 23 16.64 -11.17 -2.63
CA HIS A 23 16.42 -10.21 -3.71
C HIS A 23 16.27 -8.84 -3.06
N LEU A 24 17.11 -7.89 -3.44
CA LEU A 24 17.17 -6.54 -2.87
C LEU A 24 17.00 -5.53 -3.99
N GLU A 25 16.12 -4.57 -3.79
CA GLU A 25 15.99 -3.42 -4.67
C GLU A 25 16.22 -2.14 -3.89
N ARG A 26 17.01 -1.25 -4.48
CA ARG A 26 17.29 0.08 -3.93
C ARG A 26 16.99 1.11 -4.99
N ILE A 27 16.16 2.09 -4.64
CA ILE A 27 15.81 3.21 -5.50
C ILE A 27 16.29 4.47 -4.78
N ILE A 28 17.39 5.00 -5.28
CA ILE A 28 17.94 6.29 -4.84
C ILE A 28 17.71 7.27 -5.98
N THR A 29 17.06 8.40 -5.69
CA THR A 29 16.74 9.45 -6.69
C THR A 29 16.09 8.91 -7.97
N GLY A 30 15.22 7.90 -7.85
CA GLY A 30 14.48 7.30 -8.97
C GLY A 30 15.28 6.30 -9.81
N ARG A 31 16.54 6.03 -9.49
CA ARG A 31 17.38 5.06 -10.20
C ARG A 31 17.33 3.70 -9.49
N PRO A 32 16.63 2.70 -10.05
CA PRO A 32 16.58 1.38 -9.43
C PRO A 32 17.91 0.65 -9.58
N ARG A 33 18.29 -0.07 -8.53
CA ARG A 33 19.39 -1.03 -8.50
C ARG A 33 18.88 -2.32 -7.90
N VAL A 34 19.08 -3.42 -8.61
CA VAL A 34 18.66 -4.75 -8.18
C VAL A 34 19.90 -5.56 -7.80
N PHE A 35 19.80 -6.33 -6.72
CA PHE A 35 20.86 -7.19 -6.21
C PHE A 35 20.26 -8.54 -5.86
N GLU A 36 20.97 -9.61 -6.19
CA GLU A 36 20.64 -10.97 -5.77
C GLU A 36 21.87 -11.65 -5.21
N GLY A 37 21.66 -12.63 -4.34
CA GLY A 37 22.73 -13.41 -3.76
C GLY A 37 22.25 -14.20 -2.55
N THR A 38 23.20 -14.60 -1.71
CA THR A 38 22.94 -15.32 -0.47
C THR A 38 23.48 -14.52 0.70
N LEU A 39 22.64 -14.31 1.72
CA LEU A 39 23.07 -13.67 2.95
C LEU A 39 23.97 -14.62 3.76
N GLU A 40 24.88 -14.04 4.54
CA GLU A 40 25.68 -14.81 5.49
C GLU A 40 24.79 -15.49 6.53
N ALA A 41 25.21 -16.67 7.01
CA ALA A 41 24.47 -17.42 8.03
C ALA A 41 24.23 -16.60 9.30
N SER A 42 25.18 -15.72 9.67
CA SER A 42 25.04 -14.77 10.78
C SER A 42 23.83 -13.85 10.61
N ALA A 43 23.64 -13.27 9.43
CA ALA A 43 22.53 -12.38 9.11
C ALA A 43 21.18 -13.13 9.10
N ILE A 44 21.17 -14.38 8.64
CA ILE A 44 19.97 -15.23 8.67
C ILE A 44 19.60 -15.66 10.09
N ASN A 45 20.58 -16.05 10.89
CA ASN A 45 20.38 -16.46 12.29
C ASN A 45 19.85 -15.30 13.14
N GLU A 46 20.21 -14.06 12.83
CA GLU A 46 19.66 -12.88 13.50
C GLU A 46 18.16 -12.66 13.19
N LEU A 47 17.70 -13.01 11.99
CA LEU A 47 16.30 -12.77 11.59
C LEU A 47 15.29 -13.60 12.39
N GLY A 48 15.62 -14.85 12.71
CA GLY A 48 14.71 -15.77 13.39
C GLY A 48 14.15 -15.19 14.70
N PRO A 49 15.01 -14.82 15.68
CA PRO A 49 14.58 -14.22 16.93
C PRO A 49 13.80 -12.90 16.74
N LEU A 50 14.24 -12.05 15.80
CA LEU A 50 13.58 -10.75 15.57
C LEU A 50 12.15 -10.94 15.06
N LEU A 51 11.96 -11.83 14.08
CA LEU A 51 10.66 -12.11 13.48
C LEU A 51 9.74 -12.91 14.38
N ASN A 52 10.28 -13.72 15.30
CA ASN A 52 9.50 -14.56 16.22
C ASN A 52 9.35 -13.96 17.62
N SER A 53 9.72 -12.69 17.83
CA SER A 53 9.42 -12.00 19.10
C SER A 53 7.91 -11.94 19.36
N ASP A 54 7.52 -12.00 20.64
CA ASP A 54 6.10 -11.98 21.04
C ASP A 54 5.39 -10.72 20.54
N GLN A 55 6.08 -9.59 20.55
CA GLN A 55 5.52 -8.32 20.09
C GLN A 55 5.22 -8.36 18.59
N ILE A 56 6.12 -8.88 17.74
CA ILE A 56 5.85 -9.00 16.29
C ILE A 56 4.81 -10.08 16.03
N THR A 57 4.91 -11.24 16.65
CA THR A 57 4.01 -12.38 16.37
C THR A 57 2.55 -12.05 16.68
N ASN A 58 2.29 -11.29 17.75
CA ASN A 58 0.94 -10.90 18.15
C ASN A 58 0.46 -9.58 17.51
N LEU A 59 1.34 -8.85 16.84
CA LEU A 59 0.98 -7.58 16.21
C LEU A 59 0.12 -7.81 14.97
N LYS A 60 -1.03 -7.12 14.94
CA LYS A 60 -1.93 -7.07 13.80
C LYS A 60 -1.92 -5.67 13.21
N GLN A 61 -2.21 -5.55 11.92
CA GLN A 61 -2.32 -4.24 11.26
C GLN A 61 -3.29 -3.29 12.00
N ALA A 62 -4.38 -3.83 12.56
CA ALA A 62 -5.39 -3.06 13.29
C ALA A 62 -4.87 -2.38 14.58
N HIS A 63 -3.74 -2.83 15.13
CA HIS A 63 -3.11 -2.19 16.30
C HIS A 63 -2.16 -1.05 15.90
N ILE A 64 -1.77 -0.95 14.62
CA ILE A 64 -0.86 0.08 14.14
C ILE A 64 -1.70 1.28 13.73
N GLU A 65 -1.45 2.42 14.37
CA GLU A 65 -2.11 3.67 14.02
C GLU A 65 -1.80 4.03 12.56
N THR A 66 -2.84 4.12 11.74
CA THR A 66 -2.72 4.52 10.35
C THR A 66 -3.18 5.96 10.18
N THR A 67 -2.29 6.83 9.72
CA THR A 67 -2.65 8.12 9.16
C THR A 67 -2.66 8.03 7.63
N LEU A 68 -3.57 8.75 6.98
CA LEU A 68 -3.59 8.92 5.52
C LEU A 68 -2.50 9.89 5.05
N ALA A 69 -2.29 10.95 5.83
CA ALA A 69 -1.21 11.90 5.67
C ALA A 69 -0.17 11.64 6.77
N SER A 70 1.07 11.35 6.37
CA SER A 70 2.19 11.23 7.30
C SER A 70 2.94 12.55 7.42
N GLU A 71 3.30 12.91 8.65
CA GLU A 71 4.18 14.07 8.94
C GLU A 71 5.62 13.80 8.47
N ASP A 72 6.05 12.54 8.54
CA ASP A 72 7.38 12.08 8.17
C ASP A 72 7.36 11.10 6.98
N MET A 73 8.53 10.91 6.38
CA MET A 73 8.74 9.97 5.28
C MET A 73 9.68 8.88 5.82
N ASP A 74 9.11 7.96 6.61
CA ASP A 74 9.79 6.76 7.14
C ASP A 74 8.78 5.61 7.26
N GLN A 75 8.21 5.22 6.12
CA GLN A 75 7.29 4.09 6.04
C GLN A 75 8.06 2.78 6.11
N VAL A 76 7.53 1.80 6.86
CA VAL A 76 8.04 0.42 6.87
C VAL A 76 6.92 -0.56 6.59
N LEU A 77 7.15 -1.43 5.60
CA LEU A 77 6.32 -2.58 5.28
C LEU A 77 7.07 -3.85 5.67
N LEU A 78 6.42 -4.73 6.41
CA LEU A 78 6.97 -6.02 6.82
C LEU A 78 5.96 -7.13 6.49
N ALA A 79 6.38 -8.12 5.70
CA ALA A 79 5.60 -9.30 5.41
C ALA A 79 6.37 -10.57 5.80
N ILE A 80 5.77 -11.37 6.68
CA ILE A 80 6.39 -12.56 7.26
C ILE A 80 5.56 -13.77 6.87
N SER A 81 6.23 -14.78 6.29
CA SER A 81 5.61 -16.07 6.04
C SER A 81 5.53 -16.84 7.35
N ARG A 82 4.32 -17.21 7.77
CA ARG A 82 4.03 -18.02 8.96
C ARG A 82 3.39 -19.35 8.53
N PRO A 83 3.35 -20.37 9.41
CA PRO A 83 2.64 -21.61 9.12
C PRO A 83 1.14 -21.41 8.80
N TYR A 84 0.53 -20.35 9.35
CA TYR A 84 -0.87 -19.99 9.17
C TYR A 84 -1.10 -18.92 8.08
N GLY A 85 -0.08 -18.60 7.27
CA GLY A 85 -0.17 -17.65 6.16
C GLY A 85 0.74 -16.43 6.31
N TRP A 86 0.49 -15.40 5.50
CA TRP A 86 1.30 -14.18 5.52
C TRP A 86 0.80 -13.19 6.57
N GLN A 87 1.69 -12.81 7.48
CA GLN A 87 1.48 -11.67 8.37
C GLN A 87 2.04 -10.41 7.69
N SER A 88 1.18 -9.43 7.39
CA SER A 88 1.59 -8.16 6.76
C SER A 88 1.34 -6.99 7.72
N LEU A 89 2.36 -6.17 7.92
CA LEU A 89 2.37 -5.02 8.80
C LEU A 89 2.88 -3.80 8.01
N ASN A 90 2.12 -2.72 8.05
CA ASN A 90 2.42 -1.44 7.45
C ASN A 90 2.46 -0.38 8.53
N PHE A 91 3.64 0.22 8.71
CA PHE A 91 3.89 1.37 9.56
C PHE A 91 4.02 2.58 8.64
N PRO A 92 2.97 3.38 8.45
CA PRO A 92 2.97 4.48 7.48
C PRO A 92 3.93 5.63 7.84
N SER A 93 4.41 5.68 9.09
CA SER A 93 5.26 6.75 9.59
C SER A 93 6.21 6.28 10.69
N GLY A 94 7.27 7.04 10.94
CA GLY A 94 8.14 6.85 12.09
C GLY A 94 7.36 6.93 13.41
N LYS A 95 6.36 7.82 13.50
CA LYS A 95 5.45 7.94 14.65
C LYS A 95 4.65 6.66 14.91
N SER A 96 4.05 6.06 13.89
CA SER A 96 3.27 4.81 14.00
C SER A 96 4.11 3.62 14.50
N ARG A 97 5.43 3.68 14.28
CA ARG A 97 6.40 2.65 14.69
C ARG A 97 6.89 2.85 16.12
N LYS A 98 6.75 4.04 16.73
CA LYS A 98 7.26 4.35 18.08
C LYS A 98 6.78 3.39 19.18
N PRO A 99 5.48 3.01 19.25
CA PRO A 99 5.01 2.03 20.26
C PRO A 99 5.66 0.65 20.13
N TYR A 100 6.21 0.36 18.95
CA TYR A 100 6.80 -0.93 18.58
C TYR A 100 8.32 -0.86 18.42
N LYS A 101 8.95 0.20 18.93
CA LYS A 101 10.38 0.48 18.77
C LYS A 101 11.27 -0.69 19.17
N ALA A 102 10.99 -1.33 20.31
CA ALA A 102 11.78 -2.44 20.83
C ALA A 102 11.89 -3.61 19.83
N ALA A 103 10.79 -3.90 19.11
CA ALA A 103 10.74 -4.96 18.12
C ALA A 103 11.17 -4.50 16.72
N MET A 104 10.83 -3.28 16.31
CA MET A 104 11.05 -2.80 14.95
C MET A 104 12.43 -2.20 14.71
N ASP A 105 13.05 -1.55 15.70
CA ASP A 105 14.38 -0.95 15.54
C ASP A 105 15.45 -1.99 15.18
N PRO A 106 15.51 -3.19 15.82
CA PRO A 106 16.45 -4.22 15.41
C PRO A 106 16.26 -4.67 13.96
N LEU A 107 15.01 -4.83 13.51
CA LEU A 107 14.69 -5.22 12.11
C LEU A 107 15.12 -4.15 11.11
N VAL A 108 14.88 -2.87 11.42
CA VAL A 108 15.31 -1.75 10.56
C VAL A 108 16.83 -1.67 10.52
N LYS A 109 17.52 -1.82 11.66
CA LYS A 109 18.99 -1.85 11.72
C LYS A 109 19.56 -3.05 10.95
N TRP A 110 18.91 -4.20 11.04
CA TRP A 110 19.27 -5.39 10.27
C TRP A 110 19.18 -5.10 8.76
N LEU A 111 18.10 -4.46 8.30
CA LEU A 111 17.98 -4.06 6.89
C LEU A 111 19.06 -3.06 6.49
N ASP A 112 19.33 -2.05 7.33
CA ASP A 112 20.33 -1.02 7.04
C ASP A 112 21.76 -1.57 6.91
N ARG A 113 22.09 -2.64 7.65
CA ARG A 113 23.36 -3.38 7.48
C ARG A 113 23.36 -4.21 6.20
N ASN A 114 22.29 -4.97 5.96
CA ASN A 114 22.25 -5.94 4.86
C ASN A 114 21.93 -5.30 3.49
N LYS A 115 21.46 -4.05 3.43
CA LYS A 115 21.22 -3.34 2.15
C LYS A 115 22.51 -2.86 1.46
N GLN A 116 23.67 -2.90 2.12
CA GLN A 116 24.94 -2.44 1.59
C GLN A 116 25.61 -3.49 0.67
N GLN A 117 24.83 -4.03 -0.27
CA GLN A 117 25.31 -5.00 -1.25
C GLN A 117 26.07 -4.31 -2.37
N GLN A 118 27.10 -5.00 -2.87
CA GLN A 118 27.91 -4.56 -4.00
C GLN A 118 27.42 -5.23 -5.29
N ASN A 119 27.84 -4.69 -6.44
CA ASN A 119 27.60 -5.28 -7.76
C ASN A 119 26.11 -5.44 -8.13
N PRO A 120 25.40 -4.33 -8.42
CA PRO A 120 24.02 -4.42 -8.90
C PRO A 120 23.93 -5.15 -10.24
N ILE A 121 22.85 -5.88 -10.46
CA ILE A 121 22.53 -6.53 -11.73
C ILE A 121 22.10 -5.45 -12.72
N VAL A 122 22.88 -5.28 -13.78
CA VAL A 122 22.63 -4.25 -14.81
C VAL A 122 21.43 -4.65 -15.66
N GLY A 123 20.46 -3.74 -15.82
CA GLY A 123 19.29 -3.95 -16.67
C GLY A 123 18.20 -4.86 -16.07
N ALA A 124 18.36 -5.32 -14.83
CA ALA A 124 17.34 -6.12 -14.17
C ALA A 124 16.06 -5.29 -13.92
N PRO A 125 14.88 -5.82 -14.26
CA PRO A 125 13.61 -5.17 -13.95
C PRO A 125 13.35 -5.20 -12.44
N THR A 126 12.70 -4.16 -11.92
CA THR A 126 12.22 -4.15 -10.54
C THR A 126 10.90 -4.92 -10.43
N ASN A 127 10.77 -5.72 -9.38
CA ASN A 127 9.54 -6.40 -8.96
C ASN A 127 9.09 -5.97 -7.55
N ARG A 128 9.74 -4.97 -6.95
CA ARG A 128 9.50 -4.46 -5.58
C ARG A 128 9.63 -5.53 -4.51
N CYS A 129 10.58 -6.43 -4.71
CA CYS A 129 10.83 -7.56 -3.83
C CYS A 129 9.56 -8.38 -3.56
N LEU A 130 8.70 -8.51 -4.57
CA LEU A 130 7.58 -9.42 -4.52
C LEU A 130 8.09 -10.84 -4.75
N PRO A 131 7.62 -11.83 -3.98
CA PRO A 131 8.00 -13.21 -4.22
C PRO A 131 7.52 -13.68 -5.60
N PRO A 132 8.27 -14.56 -6.28
CA PRO A 132 7.86 -15.12 -7.56
C PRO A 132 6.47 -15.75 -7.46
N GLN A 133 5.66 -15.65 -8.52
CA GLN A 133 4.27 -16.14 -8.50
C GLN A 133 4.17 -17.65 -8.17
N SER A 134 5.17 -18.46 -8.54
CA SER A 134 5.28 -19.88 -8.20
C SER A 134 5.62 -20.16 -6.73
N ALA A 135 6.08 -19.16 -5.98
CA ALA A 135 6.24 -19.24 -4.53
C ALA A 135 4.98 -18.77 -3.78
N GLN A 136 4.03 -18.13 -4.48
CA GLN A 136 2.73 -17.75 -3.91
C GLN A 136 1.70 -18.89 -3.97
N THR A 137 1.93 -19.94 -4.77
CA THR A 137 1.08 -21.15 -4.84
C THR A 137 1.12 -22.02 -3.59
N GLY A 138 2.04 -21.79 -2.64
CA GLY A 138 2.07 -22.45 -1.33
C GLY A 138 1.38 -21.68 -0.21
N GLY A 139 0.85 -20.49 -0.51
CA GLY A 139 0.14 -19.65 0.45
C GLY A 139 -1.21 -19.31 -0.13
N GLU A 140 -2.15 -20.25 -0.07
CA GLU A 140 -3.55 -19.87 0.05
C GLU A 140 -3.61 -18.83 1.18
N SER A 141 -3.72 -17.54 0.84
CA SER A 141 -4.48 -16.65 1.70
C SER A 141 -5.85 -17.31 1.70
N LYS A 142 -6.10 -18.23 2.64
CA LYS A 142 -7.40 -18.89 2.73
C LYS A 142 -8.39 -17.74 2.64
N PRO A 143 -9.23 -17.69 1.59
CA PRO A 143 -10.26 -16.67 1.51
C PRO A 143 -10.91 -16.70 2.87
N ASN A 144 -11.00 -15.54 3.50
CA ASN A 144 -11.50 -15.43 4.86
C ASN A 144 -12.87 -16.11 4.87
N ALA A 145 -12.91 -17.37 5.32
CA ALA A 145 -13.97 -18.30 4.92
C ALA A 145 -15.32 -17.84 5.47
N ALA A 146 -15.27 -17.02 6.52
CA ALA A 146 -16.42 -16.37 7.12
C ALA A 146 -17.01 -15.23 6.26
N ASN A 147 -16.23 -14.58 5.40
CA ASN A 147 -16.66 -13.51 4.48
C ASN A 147 -15.79 -13.47 3.22
N PRO A 148 -16.09 -14.30 2.21
CA PRO A 148 -15.43 -14.19 0.92
C PRO A 148 -15.83 -12.86 0.26
N TYR A 149 -14.85 -12.16 -0.31
CA TYR A 149 -15.07 -10.91 -1.04
C TYR A 149 -14.71 -11.06 -2.51
N VAL A 150 -15.46 -10.40 -3.38
CA VAL A 150 -15.19 -10.36 -4.82
C VAL A 150 -14.06 -9.36 -5.09
N MET A 151 -14.14 -8.20 -4.44
CA MET A 151 -13.26 -7.08 -4.67
C MET A 151 -13.05 -6.26 -3.41
N ARG A 152 -11.82 -5.79 -3.24
CA ARG A 152 -11.49 -4.66 -2.38
C ARG A 152 -10.74 -3.63 -3.21
N ILE A 153 -11.19 -2.38 -3.20
CA ILE A 153 -10.50 -1.26 -3.83
C ILE A 153 -10.27 -0.15 -2.81
N VAL A 154 -9.05 0.39 -2.81
CA VAL A 154 -8.67 1.60 -2.09
C VAL A 154 -8.15 2.59 -3.10
N VAL A 155 -8.67 3.81 -3.06
CA VAL A 155 -8.25 4.92 -3.91
C VAL A 155 -7.85 6.07 -2.99
N ASP A 156 -6.56 6.39 -3.00
CA ASP A 156 -6.01 7.54 -2.30
C ASP A 156 -5.78 8.66 -3.30
N HIS A 157 -6.48 9.77 -3.12
CA HIS A 157 -6.27 10.98 -3.87
C HIS A 157 -5.49 11.99 -3.03
N TYR A 158 -4.34 12.40 -3.55
CA TYR A 158 -3.44 13.38 -2.96
C TYR A 158 -3.69 14.72 -3.64
N GLU A 159 -4.01 15.74 -2.86
CA GLU A 159 -4.24 17.11 -3.34
C GLU A 159 -3.40 18.09 -2.51
N PRO A 160 -2.78 19.12 -3.13
CA PRO A 160 -2.20 20.21 -2.36
C PRO A 160 -3.32 21.04 -1.71
N LEU A 161 -3.16 21.42 -0.44
CA LEU A 161 -4.03 22.39 0.20
C LEU A 161 -3.87 23.73 -0.53
N ARG A 162 -4.94 24.21 -1.18
CA ARG A 162 -4.89 25.53 -1.82
C ARG A 162 -4.73 26.58 -0.72
N LEU A 163 -3.55 27.18 -0.62
CA LEU A 163 -3.38 28.44 0.09
C LEU A 163 -4.37 29.44 -0.54
N GLY A 164 -5.36 29.86 0.26
CA GLY A 164 -6.24 30.95 -0.10
C GLY A 164 -5.44 32.17 -0.58
N THR A 165 -6.06 32.97 -1.43
CA THR A 165 -5.54 34.13 -2.19
C THR A 165 -4.94 35.29 -1.37
N ALA A 166 -4.41 35.07 -0.17
CA ALA A 166 -3.90 36.13 0.72
C ALA A 166 -2.67 35.76 1.58
N ALA A 167 -1.92 34.70 1.27
CA ALA A 167 -0.70 34.37 2.02
C ALA A 167 0.57 34.87 1.32
N SER A 168 1.02 36.05 1.75
CA SER A 168 2.36 36.66 1.67
C SER A 168 3.45 35.88 0.89
N MET A 169 3.90 36.46 -0.22
CA MET A 169 5.03 36.00 -1.05
C MET A 169 6.42 36.09 -0.37
N ASN A 170 6.52 36.38 0.93
CA ASN A 170 7.80 36.68 1.58
C ASN A 170 8.33 35.60 2.54
N SER A 171 7.79 34.38 2.52
CA SER A 171 8.35 33.28 3.31
C SER A 171 9.15 32.30 2.44
N THR A 172 10.46 32.54 2.36
CA THR A 172 11.45 31.59 1.82
C THR A 172 11.66 30.37 2.73
N THR A 173 10.94 30.27 3.85
CA THR A 173 11.14 29.24 4.89
C THR A 173 10.08 28.13 4.92
N SER A 174 9.04 28.14 4.08
CA SER A 174 8.06 27.02 4.02
C SER A 174 8.38 25.93 2.98
N MET A 175 9.51 26.02 2.28
CA MET A 175 9.81 25.20 1.10
C MET A 175 10.20 23.72 1.37
N ASN A 176 10.19 23.27 2.63
CA ASN A 176 10.54 21.91 3.05
C ASN A 176 9.44 21.18 3.83
N SER A 177 8.25 21.80 3.94
CA SER A 177 7.20 21.26 4.78
C SER A 177 6.31 20.28 4.02
N THR A 178 6.14 19.08 4.58
CA THR A 178 5.05 18.15 4.27
C THR A 178 3.68 18.69 4.70
N ALA A 179 3.58 19.94 5.17
CA ALA A 179 2.39 20.44 5.89
C ALA A 179 1.17 20.85 5.04
N ASP A 180 1.24 20.82 3.71
CA ASP A 180 0.19 21.41 2.86
C ASP A 180 -0.46 20.41 1.89
N PHE A 181 -0.84 19.21 2.36
CA PHE A 181 -1.60 18.27 1.54
C PHE A 181 -2.83 17.69 2.25
N LYS A 182 -3.84 17.39 1.44
CA LYS A 182 -5.07 16.69 1.81
C LYS A 182 -5.05 15.33 1.12
N VAL A 183 -5.34 14.29 1.88
CA VAL A 183 -5.56 12.94 1.35
C VAL A 183 -7.03 12.60 1.50
N THR A 184 -7.68 12.30 0.37
CA THR A 184 -9.02 11.72 0.35
C THR A 184 -8.88 10.25 0.00
N ARG A 185 -9.21 9.37 0.96
CA ARG A 185 -9.26 7.92 0.77
C ARG A 185 -10.69 7.48 0.55
N LEU A 186 -10.92 6.76 -0.55
CA LEU A 186 -12.10 5.94 -0.74
C LEU A 186 -11.72 4.47 -0.61
N CYS A 187 -12.47 3.72 0.16
CA CYS A 187 -12.37 2.27 0.27
C CYS A 187 -13.72 1.64 -0.02
N ALA A 188 -13.76 0.63 -0.89
CA ALA A 188 -14.94 -0.23 -1.03
C ALA A 188 -14.54 -1.71 -0.99
N ILE A 189 -15.27 -2.49 -0.20
CA ILE A 189 -15.21 -3.94 -0.16
C ILE A 189 -16.57 -4.48 -0.59
N VAL A 190 -16.59 -5.33 -1.61
CA VAL A 190 -17.80 -5.99 -2.10
C VAL A 190 -17.68 -7.49 -1.83
N TYR A 191 -18.59 -8.01 -1.02
CA TYR A 191 -18.64 -9.42 -0.64
C TYR A 191 -19.35 -10.27 -1.68
N GLU A 192 -19.08 -11.58 -1.70
CA GLU A 192 -19.77 -12.49 -2.62
C GLU A 192 -21.28 -12.57 -2.36
N SER A 193 -21.71 -12.29 -1.13
CA SER A 193 -23.12 -12.21 -0.75
C SER A 193 -23.85 -10.99 -1.32
N GLY A 194 -23.14 -10.08 -1.99
CA GLY A 194 -23.66 -8.79 -2.46
C GLY A 194 -23.63 -7.70 -1.40
N ARG A 195 -23.35 -8.01 -0.14
CA ARG A 195 -23.07 -6.97 0.86
C ARG A 195 -21.86 -6.15 0.44
N TYR A 196 -21.84 -4.87 0.77
CA TYR A 196 -20.66 -4.05 0.64
C TYR A 196 -20.43 -3.18 1.87
N ARG A 197 -19.17 -2.77 2.02
CA ARG A 197 -18.73 -1.74 2.96
C ARG A 197 -18.00 -0.67 2.18
N LEU A 198 -18.42 0.58 2.34
CA LEU A 198 -17.79 1.76 1.77
C LEU A 198 -17.30 2.63 2.92
N GLU A 199 -16.02 2.97 2.91
CA GLU A 199 -15.45 3.97 3.81
C GLU A 199 -14.89 5.14 3.01
N LYS A 200 -15.28 6.36 3.36
CA LYS A 200 -14.70 7.59 2.84
C LYS A 200 -14.00 8.31 3.97
N SER A 201 -12.72 8.59 3.81
CA SER A 201 -11.92 9.22 4.85
C SER A 201 -11.17 10.38 4.27
N ILE A 202 -11.21 11.52 4.95
CA ILE A 202 -10.43 12.70 4.59
C ILE A 202 -9.47 12.96 5.73
N GLN A 203 -8.22 13.26 5.37
CA GLN A 203 -7.25 13.82 6.29
C GLN A 203 -6.54 15.00 5.65
N GLU A 204 -6.71 16.16 6.27
CA GLU A 204 -5.83 17.30 6.08
C GLU A 204 -4.62 17.14 7.00
N PHE A 205 -3.47 17.67 6.60
CA PHE A 205 -2.26 17.59 7.41
C PHE A 205 -2.50 18.08 8.86
N GLY A 206 -1.99 17.31 9.83
CA GLY A 206 -2.16 17.61 11.26
C GLY A 206 -3.57 17.40 11.82
N SER A 207 -4.56 17.09 10.98
CA SER A 207 -5.93 16.82 11.41
C SER A 207 -6.18 15.33 11.64
N PRO A 208 -7.11 14.96 12.53
CA PRO A 208 -7.52 13.56 12.70
C PRO A 208 -8.26 13.06 11.45
N VAL A 209 -8.11 11.77 11.15
CA VAL A 209 -8.87 11.11 10.08
C VAL A 209 -10.34 11.02 10.51
N ARG A 210 -11.25 11.48 9.67
CA ARG A 210 -12.70 11.33 9.88
C ARG A 210 -13.28 10.36 8.85
N PRO A 211 -13.55 9.10 9.23
CA PRO A 211 -14.17 8.13 8.34
C PRO A 211 -15.70 8.29 8.32
N GLU A 212 -16.28 8.28 7.12
CA GLU A 212 -17.69 8.07 6.86
C GLU A 212 -17.89 6.64 6.38
N ILE A 213 -18.71 5.86 7.10
CA ILE A 213 -18.88 4.44 6.84
C ILE A 213 -20.32 4.19 6.39
N TYR A 214 -20.44 3.45 5.31
CA TYR A 214 -21.70 3.02 4.71
C TYR A 214 -21.66 1.51 4.49
N ARG A 215 -22.79 0.85 4.72
CA ARG A 215 -22.99 -0.56 4.42
C ARG A 215 -24.36 -0.74 3.80
N ASP A 216 -24.42 -1.55 2.77
CA ASP A 216 -25.69 -2.01 2.20
C ASP A 216 -25.46 -3.29 1.38
N THR A 217 -26.44 -3.64 0.56
CA THR A 217 -26.49 -4.82 -0.28
C THR A 217 -26.66 -4.43 -1.74
N LEU A 218 -26.03 -5.23 -2.60
CA LEU A 218 -26.12 -5.15 -4.04
C LEU A 218 -26.95 -6.34 -4.52
N GLY A 219 -27.75 -6.11 -5.56
CA GLY A 219 -28.44 -7.18 -6.25
C GLY A 219 -27.44 -8.09 -6.97
N LYS A 220 -27.85 -9.34 -7.21
CA LYS A 220 -27.03 -10.33 -7.93
C LYS A 220 -26.52 -9.82 -9.28
N VAL A 221 -27.36 -9.10 -10.03
CA VAL A 221 -26.99 -8.52 -11.33
C VAL A 221 -25.80 -7.57 -11.20
N GLN A 222 -25.78 -6.71 -10.18
CA GLN A 222 -24.68 -5.77 -9.96
C GLN A 222 -23.38 -6.50 -9.58
N VAL A 223 -23.47 -7.57 -8.78
CA VAL A 223 -22.31 -8.40 -8.41
C VAL A 223 -21.77 -9.14 -9.63
N ASP A 224 -22.64 -9.69 -10.48
CA ASP A 224 -22.24 -10.39 -11.71
C ASP A 224 -21.60 -9.42 -12.72
N GLU A 225 -22.12 -8.20 -12.86
CA GLU A 225 -21.50 -7.12 -13.64
C GLU A 225 -20.09 -6.79 -13.12
N LEU A 226 -19.94 -6.64 -11.79
CA LEU A 226 -18.62 -6.41 -11.19
C LEU A 226 -17.66 -7.56 -11.52
N ARG A 227 -18.10 -8.81 -11.37
CA ARG A 227 -17.27 -9.98 -11.70
C ARG A 227 -16.84 -9.96 -13.17
N ASN A 228 -17.73 -9.60 -14.10
CA ASN A 228 -17.41 -9.49 -15.51
C ASN A 228 -16.34 -8.41 -15.77
N ILE A 229 -16.45 -7.24 -15.13
CA ILE A 229 -15.43 -6.19 -15.22
C ILE A 229 -14.09 -6.69 -14.68
N LEU A 230 -14.09 -7.34 -13.52
CA LEU A 230 -12.88 -7.85 -12.89
C LEU A 230 -12.24 -8.99 -13.68
N ASN A 231 -13.02 -9.80 -14.38
CA ASN A 231 -12.55 -10.89 -15.24
C ASN A 231 -12.03 -10.43 -16.60
N ASN A 232 -11.86 -9.12 -16.81
CA ASN A 232 -11.18 -8.60 -17.99
C ASN A 232 -9.82 -9.31 -18.19
N PRO A 233 -9.56 -9.92 -19.36
CA PRO A 233 -8.35 -10.71 -19.60
C PRO A 233 -7.05 -9.93 -19.39
N LYS A 234 -7.00 -8.64 -19.78
CA LYS A 234 -5.82 -7.80 -19.60
C LYS A 234 -5.52 -7.55 -18.13
N LEU A 235 -6.56 -7.35 -17.32
CA LEU A 235 -6.43 -7.17 -15.87
C LEU A 235 -6.04 -8.48 -15.18
N ALA A 236 -6.68 -9.59 -15.54
CA ALA A 236 -6.43 -10.90 -14.97
C ALA A 236 -5.01 -11.41 -15.29
N SER A 237 -4.42 -11.01 -16.42
CA SER A 237 -3.04 -11.34 -16.78
C SER A 237 -1.98 -10.54 -16.03
N LEU A 238 -2.35 -9.45 -15.34
CA LEU A 238 -1.36 -8.64 -14.65
C LEU A 238 -0.77 -9.39 -13.46
N PRO A 239 0.55 -9.33 -13.28
CA PRO A 239 1.19 -9.88 -12.09
C PRO A 239 0.75 -9.09 -10.86
N ASN A 240 0.75 -9.76 -9.71
CA ASN A 240 0.63 -9.07 -8.43
C ASN A 240 1.66 -7.93 -8.36
N SER A 241 1.23 -6.74 -7.93
CA SER A 241 2.07 -5.56 -7.86
C SER A 241 1.89 -4.83 -6.52
N ALA A 242 2.98 -4.29 -6.00
CA ALA A 242 2.99 -3.49 -4.78
C ALA A 242 2.83 -2.01 -5.13
N ALA A 243 2.22 -1.23 -4.23
CA ALA A 243 2.10 0.21 -4.40
C ALA A 243 3.46 0.89 -4.57
N PRO A 244 3.57 1.91 -5.44
CA PRO A 244 4.78 2.71 -5.53
C PRO A 244 5.03 3.44 -4.22
N ALA A 245 6.27 3.31 -3.77
CA ALA A 245 6.90 4.22 -2.83
C ALA A 245 7.18 5.57 -3.51
N VAL A 246 6.13 6.29 -3.89
CA VAL A 246 6.24 7.58 -4.57
C VAL A 246 5.61 8.65 -3.71
N PHE A 247 6.36 9.73 -3.53
CA PHE A 247 5.88 10.94 -2.89
C PHE A 247 5.44 11.88 -3.98
N ALA A 248 4.15 12.17 -4.02
CA ALA A 248 3.58 13.08 -4.98
C ALA A 248 2.86 14.21 -4.26
N ARG A 249 3.00 15.42 -4.78
CA ARG A 249 2.18 16.57 -4.33
C ARG A 249 0.73 16.40 -4.76
N GLU A 250 0.55 15.78 -5.91
CA GLU A 250 -0.76 15.53 -6.49
C GLU A 250 -0.76 14.18 -7.19
N GLY A 251 -1.86 13.47 -7.04
CA GLY A 251 -2.10 12.28 -7.84
C GLY A 251 -3.01 11.28 -7.16
N GLU A 252 -2.97 10.07 -7.69
CA GLU A 252 -3.84 8.99 -7.27
C GLU A 252 -3.05 7.70 -7.09
N LEU A 253 -3.32 6.99 -6.01
CA LEU A 253 -2.88 5.62 -5.76
C LEU A 253 -4.10 4.72 -5.63
N ILE A 254 -4.20 3.74 -6.51
CA ILE A 254 -5.24 2.72 -6.51
C ILE A 254 -4.61 1.41 -6.04
N SER A 255 -5.19 0.80 -5.02
CA SER A 255 -4.88 -0.57 -4.60
C SER A 255 -6.11 -1.43 -4.78
N LEU A 256 -6.02 -2.44 -5.64
CA LEU A 256 -7.10 -3.35 -6.00
C LEU A 256 -6.73 -4.77 -5.59
N ALA A 257 -7.57 -5.43 -4.80
CA ALA A 257 -7.48 -6.85 -4.52
C ALA A 257 -8.72 -7.56 -5.06
N VAL A 258 -8.50 -8.61 -5.85
CA VAL A 258 -9.56 -9.39 -6.53
C VAL A 258 -9.44 -10.85 -6.12
N GLN A 259 -10.52 -11.44 -5.64
CA GLN A 259 -10.56 -12.87 -5.39
C GLN A 259 -10.70 -13.62 -6.72
N ARG A 260 -9.70 -14.44 -7.05
CA ARG A 260 -9.70 -15.36 -8.20
C ARG A 260 -9.82 -16.81 -7.71
N GLU A 261 -10.06 -17.73 -8.63
CA GLU A 261 -10.08 -19.18 -8.35
C GLU A 261 -8.76 -19.66 -7.72
N LYS A 262 -7.62 -19.12 -8.18
CA LYS A 262 -6.28 -19.51 -7.72
C LYS A 262 -5.77 -18.72 -6.51
N GLY A 263 -6.57 -17.81 -5.95
CA GLY A 263 -6.19 -16.94 -4.83
C GLY A 263 -6.46 -15.46 -5.07
N VAL A 264 -5.96 -14.60 -4.18
CA VAL A 264 -6.15 -13.14 -4.28
C VAL A 264 -5.11 -12.53 -5.22
N GLN A 265 -5.58 -11.85 -6.25
CA GLN A 265 -4.75 -11.00 -7.11
C GLN A 265 -4.71 -9.59 -6.50
N ALA A 266 -3.52 -9.11 -6.12
CA ALA A 266 -3.30 -7.78 -5.55
C ALA A 266 -2.54 -6.90 -6.54
N LEU A 267 -3.18 -5.82 -6.98
CA LEU A 267 -2.68 -4.89 -7.97
C LEU A 267 -2.60 -3.49 -7.38
N SER A 268 -1.59 -2.74 -7.77
CA SER A 268 -1.52 -1.31 -7.52
C SER A 268 -1.25 -0.53 -8.79
N PHE A 269 -1.95 0.59 -8.91
CA PHE A 269 -1.84 1.55 -10.00
C PHE A 269 -1.61 2.92 -9.39
N SER A 270 -0.78 3.73 -10.03
CA SER A 270 -0.51 5.09 -9.61
C SER A 270 -0.60 6.04 -10.79
N SER A 271 -1.01 7.27 -10.50
CA SER A 271 -0.94 8.39 -11.42
C SER A 271 -0.52 9.62 -10.63
N PHE A 272 0.78 9.83 -10.53
CA PHE A 272 1.38 10.92 -9.76
C PHE A 272 1.95 12.02 -10.66
N PHE A 273 1.69 13.27 -10.30
CA PHE A 273 2.10 14.46 -11.04
C PHE A 273 2.88 15.45 -10.13
N GLY A 274 3.75 16.26 -10.75
CA GLY A 274 4.34 17.44 -10.11
C GLY A 274 5.61 17.19 -9.28
N ALA A 275 6.68 16.69 -9.92
CA ALA A 275 8.02 16.71 -9.31
C ALA A 275 8.74 18.04 -9.53
N ARG A 276 9.52 18.44 -8.51
CA ARG A 276 10.73 19.24 -8.72
C ARG A 276 11.78 18.33 -9.35
N THR A 277 12.07 18.49 -10.64
CA THR A 277 13.44 18.25 -11.11
C THR A 277 14.31 19.35 -10.50
N GLN A 278 15.54 19.03 -10.04
CA GLN A 278 16.48 20.04 -9.54
C GLN A 278 16.96 21.00 -10.64
N GLU A 279 16.54 20.79 -11.88
CA GLU A 279 16.89 21.60 -13.03
C GLU A 279 15.80 22.64 -13.30
N LYS A 280 16.10 23.88 -12.93
CA LYS A 280 15.51 25.14 -13.44
C LYS A 280 13.98 25.18 -13.65
N GLY A 281 13.32 25.89 -12.73
CA GLY A 281 12.15 26.71 -13.06
C GLY A 281 10.81 25.96 -13.10
N MET A 282 9.76 26.68 -12.75
CA MET A 282 8.38 26.19 -12.63
C MET A 282 7.79 25.69 -13.96
N LYS A 283 6.76 24.85 -13.82
CA LYS A 283 5.92 24.17 -14.85
C LYS A 283 6.52 22.89 -15.40
N ASP A 284 6.41 21.81 -14.64
CA ASP A 284 6.38 20.49 -15.26
C ASP A 284 5.22 19.67 -14.72
N ASN A 285 4.25 19.43 -15.59
CA ASN A 285 3.27 18.34 -15.48
C ASN A 285 3.96 16.98 -15.71
N THR A 286 5.17 16.79 -15.18
CA THR A 286 5.91 15.54 -15.35
C THR A 286 5.23 14.44 -14.55
N SER A 287 4.78 13.42 -15.27
CA SER A 287 4.30 12.16 -14.72
C SER A 287 5.45 11.47 -13.99
N LEU A 288 5.36 11.36 -12.68
CA LEU A 288 6.40 10.76 -11.85
C LEU A 288 6.33 9.22 -11.84
N ALA A 289 5.11 8.71 -11.80
CA ALA A 289 4.82 7.29 -11.81
C ALA A 289 3.38 7.07 -12.25
N VAL A 290 3.17 7.13 -13.57
CA VAL A 290 1.90 6.74 -14.18
C VAL A 290 2.01 5.27 -14.56
N SER A 291 1.17 4.45 -13.96
CA SER A 291 1.09 3.03 -14.30
C SER A 291 0.51 2.88 -15.70
N ALA A 292 1.21 2.18 -16.59
CA ALA A 292 0.80 2.00 -17.99
C ALA A 292 -0.63 1.41 -18.15
N ASN A 293 -1.10 0.68 -17.13
CA ASN A 293 -2.39 0.01 -17.11
C ASN A 293 -3.44 0.70 -16.22
N VAL A 294 -3.22 1.94 -15.79
CA VAL A 294 -4.17 2.65 -14.89
C VAL A 294 -5.58 2.75 -15.47
N GLU A 295 -5.70 2.85 -16.80
CA GLU A 295 -6.97 2.88 -17.54
C GLU A 295 -7.83 1.63 -17.31
N LEU A 296 -7.22 0.48 -16.99
CA LEU A 296 -7.97 -0.75 -16.67
C LEU A 296 -8.81 -0.61 -15.40
N THR A 297 -8.51 0.38 -14.56
CA THR A 297 -9.28 0.67 -13.34
C THR A 297 -10.53 1.51 -13.61
N HIS A 298 -10.62 2.21 -14.75
CA HIS A 298 -11.75 3.11 -15.04
C HIS A 298 -13.11 2.41 -15.01
N PRO A 299 -13.31 1.23 -15.63
CA PRO A 299 -14.58 0.52 -15.55
C PRO A 299 -14.95 0.14 -14.10
N ILE A 300 -13.95 -0.26 -13.29
CA ILE A 300 -14.15 -0.65 -11.88
C ILE A 300 -14.56 0.57 -11.07
N ARG A 301 -13.83 1.68 -11.19
CA ARG A 301 -14.12 2.93 -10.48
C ARG A 301 -15.47 3.50 -10.88
N LYS A 302 -15.81 3.45 -12.16
CA LYS A 302 -17.14 3.84 -12.67
C LYS A 302 -18.23 2.99 -12.03
N TRP A 303 -18.05 1.67 -11.99
CA TRP A 303 -19.01 0.77 -11.37
C TRP A 303 -19.17 1.05 -9.86
N VAL A 304 -18.07 1.26 -9.12
CA VAL A 304 -18.10 1.59 -7.68
C VAL A 304 -18.84 2.91 -7.45
N LYS A 305 -18.51 3.94 -8.23
CA LYS A 305 -19.20 5.22 -8.13
C LYS A 305 -20.70 5.06 -8.33
N GLN A 306 -21.09 4.39 -9.42
CA GLN A 306 -22.50 4.24 -9.80
C GLN A 306 -23.27 3.33 -8.85
N ASN A 307 -22.72 2.21 -8.39
CA ASN A 307 -23.49 1.21 -7.63
C ASN A 307 -23.29 1.28 -6.11
N VAL A 308 -22.21 1.90 -5.64
CA VAL A 308 -21.84 1.91 -4.21
C VAL A 308 -21.84 3.33 -3.65
N GLU A 309 -21.25 4.31 -4.35
CA GLU A 309 -21.16 5.68 -3.82
C GLU A 309 -22.43 6.50 -4.02
N GLU A 310 -23.02 6.45 -5.21
CA GLU A 310 -24.23 7.23 -5.56
C GLU A 310 -25.49 6.63 -4.93
N HIS A 311 -25.47 5.33 -4.61
CA HIS A 311 -26.55 4.62 -3.91
C HIS A 311 -26.28 4.45 -2.40
N LYS A 312 -25.37 5.26 -1.83
CA LYS A 312 -25.06 5.17 -0.40
C LYS A 312 -26.32 5.44 0.44
N THR A 313 -26.55 4.58 1.43
CA THR A 313 -27.63 4.73 2.41
C THR A 313 -27.18 5.59 3.60
N GLN A 314 -27.82 5.42 4.75
CA GLN A 314 -27.54 6.18 5.95
C GLN A 314 -26.11 5.90 6.46
N GLN A 315 -25.38 6.98 6.75
CA GLN A 315 -24.06 6.88 7.39
C GLN A 315 -24.19 6.20 8.76
N LEU A 316 -23.37 5.19 9.00
CA LEU A 316 -23.28 4.50 10.28
C LEU A 316 -22.31 5.25 11.20
N LYS A 317 -22.81 5.77 12.33
CA LYS A 317 -22.04 6.61 13.26
C LYS A 317 -21.29 5.82 14.34
N ASP A 318 -21.74 4.61 14.68
CA ASP A 318 -21.21 3.81 15.79
C ASP A 318 -20.36 2.61 15.33
N VAL A 319 -19.97 2.59 14.05
CA VAL A 319 -19.15 1.52 13.49
C VAL A 319 -17.72 2.02 13.37
N PRO A 320 -16.71 1.32 13.95
CA PRO A 320 -15.31 1.72 13.79
C PRO A 320 -14.86 1.52 12.34
N SER A 321 -13.92 2.35 11.87
CA SER A 321 -13.24 2.14 10.60
C SER A 321 -12.42 0.85 10.66
N THR A 322 -12.45 0.07 9.59
CA THR A 322 -11.58 -1.11 9.46
C THR A 322 -10.31 -0.77 8.68
N VAL A 323 -10.14 0.49 8.28
CA VAL A 323 -9.07 0.95 7.37
C VAL A 323 -9.05 0.09 6.09
N CYS A 324 -10.25 -0.28 5.63
CA CYS A 324 -10.44 -1.18 4.51
C CYS A 324 -9.90 -2.60 4.72
N VAL A 325 -9.75 -3.10 5.94
CA VAL A 325 -9.42 -4.52 6.16
C VAL A 325 -10.70 -5.35 6.05
N PRO A 326 -10.75 -6.40 5.21
CA PRO A 326 -11.92 -7.29 5.13
C PRO A 326 -12.24 -7.90 6.50
N SER A 327 -13.52 -7.91 6.88
CA SER A 327 -13.94 -8.41 8.20
C SER A 327 -13.72 -9.90 8.36
N THR A 328 -13.06 -10.32 9.44
CA THR A 328 -12.89 -11.73 9.84
C THR A 328 -14.12 -12.34 10.51
N GLN A 329 -15.17 -11.56 10.75
CA GLN A 329 -16.45 -12.02 11.28
C GLN A 329 -17.56 -11.71 10.29
N PRO A 330 -18.58 -12.58 10.14
CA PRO A 330 -19.73 -12.35 9.26
C PRO A 330 -20.25 -10.93 9.47
N GLU A 331 -20.21 -10.09 8.42
CA GLU A 331 -20.88 -8.78 8.46
C GLU A 331 -22.40 -8.95 8.32
#